data_AF-A0A6A6ZWT9-F1
#
_entry.id   AF-A0A6A6ZWT9-F1
#
_cell.length_a   1.000
_cell.length_b   1.000
_cell.length_c   1.000
_cell.angle_alpha   90.00
_cell.angle_beta   90.00
_cell.angle_gamma   90.00
#
_symmetry.space_group_name_H-M   'P 1'
#
loop_
_entity.id
_entity.type
_entity.pdbx_description
1 polymer ?
#
loop_
_entity_poly.entity_id
_entity_poly.type
_entity_poly.pdbx_seq_one_letter_code
_entity_poly.pdbx_strand_id
1 'polypeptide(L)'
;MLKATSVTWAAMYTFGRLVMPANTNRDGVVCLIGYLKYVASTSQEVPSMMRVPTDMSAALGVCDAAKVLGMTKYTDHVYKVCDAMLRKAIPSSEDIDVVIAVKDQHARLFDIVVRDLAIQVWEDSIPDPDDFDIYLSNNPVLATAITQCNEAHAEKLRYLERVEYRKVQTTKQEAARAACERSIKEKSQCPLEKRKKFMPEERSHWVKTRGTQPHKGN
;
A
#
# COMPACT_ATOMS: atom_id res chain seq x y z
N MET A 1 0.12 22.70 32.62
CA MET A 1 0.59 21.59 31.76
C MET A 1 -0.31 21.42 30.54
N LEU A 2 -1.55 20.96 30.67
CA LEU A 2 -2.47 20.76 29.52
C LEU A 2 -2.61 22.02 28.63
N LYS A 3 -2.75 23.21 29.23
CA LYS A 3 -2.74 24.50 28.51
C LYS A 3 -1.50 24.72 27.63
N ALA A 4 -0.35 24.18 28.01
CA ALA A 4 0.91 24.36 27.28
C ALA A 4 1.14 23.30 26.20
N THR A 5 0.49 22.13 26.33
CA THR A 5 0.78 20.97 25.48
C THR A 5 -0.35 20.61 24.51
N SER A 6 -1.59 21.03 24.79
CA SER A 6 -2.77 20.79 23.97
C SER A 6 -3.07 22.00 23.08
N VAL A 7 -3.19 21.79 21.77
CA VAL A 7 -3.57 22.86 20.84
C VAL A 7 -5.08 23.16 20.88
N THR A 8 -5.90 22.24 21.39
CA THR A 8 -7.37 22.40 21.48
C THR A 8 -7.84 22.85 22.87
N TRP A 9 -6.91 23.07 23.82
CA TRP A 9 -7.23 23.42 25.21
C TRP A 9 -8.23 24.56 25.35
N ALA A 10 -8.03 25.66 24.61
CA ALA A 10 -8.87 26.85 24.73
C ALA A 10 -10.34 26.58 24.34
N ALA A 11 -10.58 25.66 23.41
CA ALA A 11 -11.93 25.27 22.98
C ALA A 11 -12.61 24.31 23.97
N MET A 12 -11.83 23.48 24.68
CA MET A 12 -12.35 22.44 25.58
C MET A 12 -12.49 22.91 27.02
N TYR A 13 -11.81 23.99 27.42
CA TYR A 13 -11.82 24.47 28.79
C TYR A 13 -12.92 25.52 29.00
N THR A 14 -14.01 25.15 29.67
CA THR A 14 -15.14 26.03 29.96
C THR A 14 -15.51 25.97 31.45
N PHE A 15 -15.78 27.12 32.07
CA PHE A 15 -16.21 27.23 33.47
C PHE A 15 -15.34 26.47 34.49
N GLY A 16 -14.02 26.52 34.30
CA GLY A 16 -13.07 25.84 35.19
C GLY A 16 -12.94 24.33 34.98
N ARG A 17 -13.60 23.76 33.98
CA ARG A 17 -13.65 22.32 33.71
C ARG A 17 -13.24 22.01 32.27
N LEU A 18 -12.63 20.84 32.08
CA LEU A 18 -12.36 20.31 30.75
C LEU A 18 -13.61 19.57 30.27
N VAL A 19 -14.24 20.06 29.21
CA VAL A 19 -15.39 19.44 28.56
C VAL A 19 -14.91 18.75 27.29
N MET A 20 -15.10 17.44 27.22
CA MET A 20 -14.70 16.62 26.08
C MET A 20 -15.93 16.10 25.32
N PRO A 21 -15.81 15.79 24.02
CA PRO A 21 -16.86 15.11 23.27
C PRO A 21 -17.29 13.80 23.96
N ALA A 22 -18.59 13.49 23.92
CA ALA A 22 -19.17 12.34 24.63
C ALA A 22 -18.58 10.98 24.21
N ASN A 23 -18.03 10.89 23.00
CA ASN A 23 -17.38 9.70 22.46
C ASN A 23 -15.87 9.61 22.75
N THR A 24 -15.33 10.50 23.59
CA THR A 24 -13.90 10.45 23.95
C THR A 24 -13.64 9.31 24.91
N ASN A 25 -12.72 8.41 24.56
CA ASN A 25 -12.33 7.30 25.42
C ASN A 25 -11.71 7.83 26.74
N ARG A 26 -12.41 7.61 27.85
CA ARG A 26 -12.00 8.09 29.18
C ARG A 26 -10.64 7.52 29.60
N ASP A 27 -10.42 6.22 29.40
CA ASP A 27 -9.21 5.54 29.83
C ASP A 27 -8.00 6.00 29.01
N GLY A 28 -8.20 6.24 27.71
CA GLY A 28 -7.22 6.87 26.83
C GLY A 28 -6.77 8.24 27.33
N VAL A 29 -7.72 9.09 27.76
CA VAL A 29 -7.43 10.40 28.36
C VAL A 29 -6.67 10.26 29.68
N VAL A 30 -7.11 9.35 30.56
CA VAL A 30 -6.44 9.10 31.85
C VAL A 30 -4.99 8.64 31.63
N CYS A 31 -4.77 7.73 30.68
CA CYS A 31 -3.44 7.25 30.31
C CYS A 31 -2.54 8.39 29.81
N LEU A 32 -3.05 9.21 28.87
CA LEU A 32 -2.30 10.34 28.33
C LEU A 32 -1.96 11.39 29.40
N ILE A 33 -2.91 11.73 30.28
CA ILE A 33 -2.67 12.67 31.38
C ILE A 33 -1.66 12.07 32.38
N GLY A 34 -1.77 10.78 32.68
CA GLY A 34 -0.80 10.06 33.52
C GLY A 34 0.62 10.16 32.95
N TYR A 35 0.77 9.92 31.64
CA TYR A 35 2.05 10.05 30.95
C TYR A 35 2.59 11.48 31.01
N LEU A 36 1.76 12.49 30.74
CA LEU A 36 2.20 13.90 30.80
C LEU A 36 2.62 14.31 32.22
N LYS A 37 1.91 13.83 33.25
CA LYS A 37 2.32 14.02 34.65
C LYS A 37 3.70 13.43 34.89
N TYR A 38 3.95 12.20 34.44
CA TYR A 38 5.26 11.56 34.53
C TYR A 38 6.35 12.38 33.84
N VAL A 39 6.12 12.82 32.59
CA VAL A 39 7.06 13.65 31.83
C VAL A 39 7.36 14.97 32.54
N ALA A 40 6.38 15.58 33.20
CA ALA A 40 6.58 16.84 33.90
C ALA A 40 7.26 16.68 35.27
N SER A 41 7.16 15.50 35.89
CA SER A 41 7.74 15.22 37.20
C SER A 41 9.09 14.51 37.15
N THR A 42 9.46 13.93 36.01
CA THR A 42 10.72 13.18 35.89
C THR A 42 11.92 14.14 35.87
N SER A 43 13.00 13.75 36.55
CA SER A 43 14.29 14.44 36.50
C SER A 43 15.16 13.97 35.31
N GLN A 44 14.68 13.02 34.53
CA GLN A 44 15.39 12.51 33.35
C GLN A 44 15.47 13.58 32.27
N GLU A 45 16.65 13.76 31.68
CA GLU A 45 16.87 14.67 30.55
C GLU A 45 16.01 14.28 29.33
N VAL A 46 15.89 12.97 29.09
CA VAL A 46 15.01 12.40 28.07
C VAL A 46 14.00 11.47 28.74
N PRO A 47 12.72 11.89 28.88
CA PRO A 47 11.67 11.05 29.43
C PRO A 47 11.49 9.77 28.61
N SER A 48 11.19 8.66 29.30
CA SER A 48 10.82 7.42 28.62
C SER A 48 9.57 7.62 27.75
N MET A 49 9.49 6.88 26.63
CA MET A 49 8.29 6.89 25.80
C MET A 49 7.09 6.32 26.58
N MET A 50 5.89 6.76 26.22
CA MET A 50 4.67 6.22 26.80
C MET A 50 4.59 4.73 26.54
N ARG A 51 4.31 3.94 27.59
CA ARG A 51 4.09 2.50 27.44
C ARG A 51 2.88 2.28 26.55
N VAL A 52 3.05 1.49 25.50
CA VAL A 52 1.96 1.10 24.60
C VAL A 52 1.12 0.04 25.30
N PRO A 53 -0.22 0.22 25.38
CA PRO A 53 -1.11 -0.86 25.79
C PRO A 53 -0.93 -2.07 24.87
N THR A 54 -1.02 -3.27 25.44
CA THR A 54 -0.98 -4.52 24.65
C THR A 54 -2.28 -4.76 23.91
N ASP A 55 -3.38 -4.25 24.44
CA ASP A 55 -4.70 -4.28 23.84
C ASP A 55 -4.85 -3.19 22.79
N MET A 56 -5.29 -3.56 21.58
CA MET A 56 -5.45 -2.65 20.44
C MET A 56 -6.50 -1.57 20.73
N SER A 57 -7.60 -1.94 21.40
CA SER A 57 -8.68 -1.01 21.75
C SER A 57 -8.18 0.11 22.67
N ALA A 58 -7.44 -0.25 23.72
CA ALA A 58 -6.81 0.71 24.62
C ALA A 58 -5.76 1.58 23.90
N ALA A 59 -4.93 1.00 23.03
CA ALA A 59 -3.90 1.74 22.30
C ALA A 59 -4.51 2.77 21.33
N LEU A 60 -5.54 2.40 20.58
CA LEU A 60 -6.26 3.33 19.69
C LEU A 60 -7.08 4.35 20.48
N GLY A 61 -7.68 3.96 21.61
CA GLY A 61 -8.36 4.87 22.52
C GLY A 61 -7.44 5.99 23.03
N VAL A 62 -6.17 5.69 23.30
CA VAL A 62 -5.16 6.70 23.64
C VAL A 62 -4.84 7.60 22.45
N CYS A 63 -4.72 7.05 21.24
CA CYS A 63 -4.50 7.84 20.02
C CYS A 63 -5.67 8.79 19.73
N ASP A 64 -6.91 8.33 19.92
CA ASP A 64 -8.11 9.15 19.75
C ASP A 64 -8.22 10.25 20.79
N ALA A 65 -7.98 9.92 22.06
CA ALA A 65 -7.89 10.91 23.13
C ALA A 65 -6.84 11.99 22.83
N ALA A 66 -5.67 11.58 22.34
CA ALA A 66 -4.61 12.50 21.93
C ALA A 66 -5.01 13.35 20.73
N LYS A 67 -5.72 12.79 19.74
CA LYS A 67 -6.24 13.53 18.59
C LYS A 67 -7.23 14.61 19.02
N VAL A 68 -8.19 14.27 19.87
CA VAL A 68 -9.16 15.20 20.47
C VAL A 68 -8.44 16.33 21.20
N LEU A 69 -7.45 16.00 22.04
CA LEU A 69 -6.68 16.99 22.80
C LEU A 69 -5.62 17.73 21.96
N GLY A 70 -5.46 17.42 20.67
CA GLY A 70 -4.43 18.06 19.83
C GLY A 70 -3.01 17.76 20.31
N MET A 71 -2.78 16.51 20.71
CA MET A 71 -1.58 15.99 21.39
C MET A 71 -0.97 14.79 20.66
N THR A 72 -1.29 14.60 19.38
CA THR A 72 -0.89 13.42 18.58
C THR A 72 0.62 13.16 18.55
N LYS A 73 1.44 14.22 18.67
CA LYS A 73 2.91 14.08 18.75
C LYS A 73 3.39 13.19 19.91
N TYR A 74 2.61 13.08 20.99
CA TYR A 74 2.95 12.25 22.15
C TYR A 74 2.51 10.79 21.99
N THR A 75 1.72 10.48 20.97
CA THR A 75 1.14 9.14 20.75
C THR A 75 1.48 8.57 19.37
N ASP A 76 2.33 9.24 18.59
CA ASP A 76 2.75 8.77 17.25
C ASP A 76 3.43 7.39 17.32
N HIS A 77 4.25 7.15 18.35
CA HIS A 77 4.90 5.84 18.54
C HIS A 77 3.89 4.74 18.92
N VAL A 78 2.83 5.08 19.66
CA VAL A 78 1.74 4.12 19.97
C VAL A 78 1.05 3.69 18.69
N TYR A 79 0.69 4.65 17.84
CA TYR A 79 0.05 4.37 16.56
C TYR A 79 0.93 3.51 15.64
N LYS A 80 2.25 3.77 15.60
CA LYS A 80 3.22 2.94 14.86
C LYS A 80 3.32 1.51 15.40
N VAL A 81 3.15 1.31 16.71
CA VAL A 81 3.11 -0.04 17.28
C VAL A 81 1.82 -0.76 16.87
N CYS A 82 0.67 -0.09 16.86
CA CYS A 82 -0.57 -0.67 16.31
C CYS A 82 -0.40 -1.11 14.84
N ASP A 83 0.17 -0.24 13.99
CA ASP A 83 0.52 -0.55 12.59
C ASP A 83 1.44 -1.79 12.50
N ALA A 84 2.47 -1.87 13.36
CA ALA A 84 3.38 -3.02 13.39
C ALA A 84 2.72 -4.31 13.88
N MET A 85 1.81 -4.24 14.85
CA MET A 85 1.06 -5.39 15.35
C MET A 85 0.20 -6.01 14.25
N LEU A 86 -0.49 -5.19 13.47
CA LEU A 86 -1.37 -5.66 12.39
C LEU A 86 -0.62 -6.31 11.22
N ARG A 87 0.65 -5.95 11.01
CA ARG A 87 1.48 -6.49 9.90
C ARG A 87 2.22 -7.78 10.22
N LYS A 88 2.43 -8.09 11.50
CA LYS A 88 3.37 -9.15 11.89
C LYS A 88 2.78 -10.55 11.74
N ALA A 89 1.50 -10.69 12.02
CA ALA A 89 0.74 -11.93 11.95
C ALA A 89 -0.71 -11.60 11.61
N ILE A 90 -1.50 -12.62 11.29
CA ILE A 90 -2.95 -12.48 11.12
C ILE A 90 -3.51 -11.86 12.41
N PRO A 91 -4.10 -10.66 12.36
CA PRO A 91 -4.68 -10.04 13.54
C PRO A 91 -5.79 -10.92 14.12
N SER A 92 -5.96 -10.88 15.43
CA SER A 92 -7.10 -11.56 16.05
C SER A 92 -8.41 -10.95 15.56
N SER A 93 -9.51 -11.72 15.56
CA SER A 93 -10.83 -11.19 15.20
C SER A 93 -11.24 -10.00 16.08
N GLU A 94 -10.82 -10.00 17.35
CA GLU A 94 -11.03 -8.87 18.27
C GLU A 94 -10.30 -7.61 17.80
N ASP A 95 -9.04 -7.72 17.39
CA ASP A 95 -8.27 -6.58 16.85
C ASP A 95 -8.88 -6.07 15.54
N ILE A 96 -9.36 -6.98 14.68
CA ILE A 96 -10.05 -6.63 13.43
C ILE A 96 -11.33 -5.86 13.73
N ASP A 97 -12.16 -6.36 14.66
CA ASP A 97 -13.41 -5.71 15.07
C ASP A 97 -13.15 -4.30 15.62
N VAL A 98 -12.11 -4.15 16.44
CA VAL A 98 -11.68 -2.84 16.96
C VAL A 98 -11.34 -1.90 15.81
N VAL A 99 -10.53 -2.33 14.84
CA VAL A 99 -10.13 -1.50 13.69
C VAL A 99 -11.33 -1.16 12.80
N ILE A 100 -12.26 -2.10 12.57
CA ILE A 100 -13.50 -1.86 11.82
C ILE A 100 -14.35 -0.78 12.52
N ALA A 101 -14.50 -0.87 13.85
CA ALA A 101 -15.30 0.06 14.63
C ALA A 101 -14.79 1.51 14.54
N VAL A 102 -13.49 1.69 14.29
CA VAL A 102 -12.83 3.02 14.19
C VAL A 102 -12.27 3.32 12.79
N LYS A 103 -12.78 2.65 11.75
CA LYS A 103 -12.26 2.74 10.37
C LYS A 103 -12.23 4.16 9.82
N ASP A 104 -13.19 5.01 10.20
CA ASP A 104 -13.27 6.39 9.69
C ASP A 104 -12.23 7.30 10.35
N GLN A 105 -11.87 7.01 11.61
CA GLN A 105 -10.84 7.74 12.35
C GLN A 105 -9.43 7.28 11.97
N HIS A 106 -9.29 5.98 11.64
CA HIS A 106 -8.01 5.30 11.40
C HIS A 106 -8.02 4.52 10.08
N ALA A 107 -8.43 5.17 8.99
CA ALA A 107 -8.56 4.55 7.66
C ALA A 107 -7.30 3.79 7.21
N ARG A 108 -6.11 4.31 7.55
CA ARG A 108 -4.85 3.63 7.23
C ARG A 108 -4.70 2.26 7.88
N LEU A 109 -5.14 2.07 9.14
CA LEU A 109 -5.09 0.77 9.81
C LEU A 109 -6.10 -0.19 9.18
N PHE A 110 -7.29 0.30 8.86
CA PHE A 110 -8.29 -0.48 8.14
C PHE A 110 -7.77 -0.94 6.77
N ASP A 111 -7.13 -0.06 6.00
CA ASP A 111 -6.52 -0.41 4.71
C ASP A 111 -5.42 -1.49 4.84
N ILE A 112 -4.69 -1.50 5.95
CA ILE A 112 -3.67 -2.53 6.23
C ILE A 112 -4.35 -3.87 6.46
N VAL A 113 -5.34 -3.91 7.36
CA VAL A 113 -6.09 -5.14 7.66
C VAL A 113 -6.75 -5.69 6.40
N VAL A 114 -7.44 -4.84 5.62
CA VAL A 114 -8.09 -5.22 4.38
C VAL A 114 -7.08 -5.82 3.39
N ARG A 115 -5.93 -5.15 3.21
CA ARG A 115 -4.91 -5.61 2.27
C ARG A 115 -4.28 -6.92 2.69
N ASP A 116 -3.92 -7.06 3.96
CA ASP A 116 -3.25 -8.25 4.46
C ASP A 116 -4.20 -9.45 4.48
N LEU A 117 -5.48 -9.25 4.82
CA LEU A 117 -6.51 -10.30 4.71
C LEU A 117 -6.84 -10.64 3.26
N ALA A 118 -6.95 -9.66 2.37
CA ALA A 118 -7.09 -9.91 0.94
C ALA A 118 -5.91 -10.75 0.42
N ILE A 119 -4.69 -10.45 0.92
CA ILE A 119 -3.48 -11.22 0.61
C ILE A 119 -3.53 -12.66 1.17
N GLN A 120 -4.28 -12.94 2.22
CA GLN A 120 -4.39 -14.30 2.72
C GLN A 120 -5.47 -15.08 2.00
N VAL A 121 -6.58 -14.42 1.65
CA VAL A 121 -7.71 -15.03 0.92
C VAL A 121 -7.28 -15.54 -0.45
N TRP A 122 -6.61 -14.72 -1.27
CA TRP A 122 -6.15 -15.15 -2.60
C TRP A 122 -4.96 -16.15 -2.58
N GLU A 123 -4.26 -16.29 -1.45
CA GLU A 123 -3.17 -17.25 -1.26
C GLU A 123 -3.66 -18.56 -0.60
N ASP A 124 -4.96 -18.66 -0.32
CA ASP A 124 -5.57 -19.77 0.42
C ASP A 124 -4.86 -20.04 1.77
N SER A 125 -4.39 -18.97 2.44
CA SER A 125 -3.60 -19.05 3.69
C SER A 125 -4.39 -18.64 4.95
N ILE A 126 -5.70 -18.47 4.82
CA ILE A 126 -6.61 -18.20 5.94
C ILE A 126 -6.73 -19.47 6.82
N PRO A 127 -6.46 -19.37 8.13
CA PRO A 127 -6.79 -20.43 9.09
C PRO A 127 -8.31 -20.59 9.15
N ASP A 128 -8.78 -21.84 9.08
CA ASP A 128 -10.21 -22.18 9.25
C ASP A 128 -11.14 -21.36 8.32
N PRO A 129 -11.09 -21.58 6.99
CA PRO A 129 -11.81 -20.77 6.01
C PRO A 129 -13.33 -20.72 6.25
N ASP A 130 -13.92 -21.80 6.76
CA ASP A 130 -15.36 -21.87 7.07
C ASP A 130 -15.75 -20.86 8.18
N ASP A 131 -14.93 -20.75 9.23
CA ASP A 131 -15.16 -19.80 10.32
C ASP A 131 -14.93 -18.36 9.86
N PHE A 132 -13.95 -18.15 8.98
CA PHE A 132 -13.68 -16.86 8.37
C PHE A 132 -14.83 -16.40 7.46
N ASP A 133 -15.43 -17.29 6.68
CA ASP A 133 -16.59 -16.99 5.84
C ASP A 133 -17.82 -16.59 6.68
N ILE A 134 -18.04 -17.27 7.82
CA ILE A 134 -19.07 -16.88 8.78
C ILE A 134 -18.77 -15.49 9.36
N TYR A 135 -17.50 -15.22 9.73
CA TYR A 135 -17.09 -13.93 10.24
C TYR A 135 -17.28 -12.79 9.22
N LEU A 136 -16.94 -13.01 7.95
CA LEU A 136 -17.16 -12.05 6.87
C LEU A 136 -18.64 -11.82 6.59
N SER A 137 -19.46 -12.86 6.71
CA SER A 137 -20.92 -12.75 6.57
C SER A 137 -21.53 -11.83 7.64
N ASN A 138 -20.95 -11.80 8.83
CA ASN A 138 -21.33 -10.89 9.91
C ASN A 138 -20.73 -9.47 9.76
N ASN A 139 -19.71 -9.30 8.92
CA ASN A 139 -18.96 -8.06 8.73
C ASN A 139 -18.95 -7.61 7.25
N PRO A 140 -20.09 -7.18 6.69
CA PRO A 140 -20.22 -6.90 5.25
C PRO A 140 -19.33 -5.75 4.77
N VAL A 141 -18.98 -4.81 5.66
CA VAL A 141 -18.04 -3.72 5.36
C VAL A 141 -16.65 -4.28 5.05
N LEU A 142 -16.16 -5.20 5.87
CA LEU A 142 -14.85 -5.83 5.68
C LEU A 142 -14.87 -6.70 4.43
N ALA A 143 -15.91 -7.54 4.27
CA ALA A 143 -16.07 -8.40 3.11
C ALA A 143 -16.01 -7.60 1.79
N THR A 144 -16.79 -6.51 1.70
CA THR A 144 -16.80 -5.64 0.51
C THR A 144 -15.42 -5.05 0.22
N ALA A 145 -14.71 -4.59 1.25
CA ALA A 145 -13.39 -3.98 1.10
C ALA A 145 -12.34 -5.02 0.62
N ILE A 146 -12.39 -6.24 1.15
CA ILE A 146 -11.54 -7.36 0.71
C ILE A 146 -11.83 -7.70 -0.75
N THR A 147 -13.10 -7.83 -1.13
CA THR A 147 -13.50 -8.09 -2.53
C THR A 147 -12.96 -7.02 -3.48
N GLN A 148 -13.15 -5.74 -3.14
CA GLN A 148 -12.63 -4.63 -3.95
C GLN A 148 -11.09 -4.65 -4.06
N CYS A 149 -10.40 -5.02 -2.98
CA CYS A 149 -8.95 -5.15 -2.99
C CYS A 149 -8.49 -6.27 -3.93
N ASN A 150 -9.15 -7.43 -3.89
CA ASN A 150 -8.88 -8.57 -4.76
C ASN A 150 -9.20 -8.28 -6.24
N GLU A 151 -10.29 -7.58 -6.52
CA GLU A 151 -10.64 -7.14 -7.88
C GLU A 151 -9.58 -6.20 -8.46
N ALA A 152 -9.18 -5.18 -7.68
CA ALA A 152 -8.12 -4.25 -8.08
C ALA A 152 -6.78 -4.98 -8.30
N HIS A 153 -6.49 -5.98 -7.47
CA HIS A 153 -5.31 -6.82 -7.63
C HIS A 153 -5.37 -7.65 -8.93
N ALA A 154 -6.48 -8.30 -9.21
CA ALA A 154 -6.69 -9.08 -10.43
C ALA A 154 -6.58 -8.21 -11.70
N GLU A 155 -7.11 -6.99 -11.67
CA GLU A 155 -6.95 -6.04 -12.78
C GLU A 155 -5.48 -5.66 -13.00
N LYS A 156 -4.74 -5.41 -11.91
CA LYS A 156 -3.31 -5.10 -11.95
C LYS A 156 -2.52 -6.25 -12.57
N LEU A 157 -2.81 -7.50 -12.22
CA LEU A 157 -2.17 -8.68 -12.83
C LEU A 157 -2.41 -8.73 -14.34
N ARG A 158 -3.66 -8.58 -14.79
CA ARG A 158 -4.00 -8.53 -16.24
C ARG A 158 -3.29 -7.39 -16.95
N TYR A 159 -3.10 -6.24 -16.30
CA TYR A 159 -2.32 -5.14 -16.85
C TYR A 159 -0.85 -5.51 -17.00
N LEU A 160 -0.23 -6.08 -15.97
CA LEU A 160 1.18 -6.50 -16.01
C LEU A 160 1.44 -7.56 -17.08
N GLU A 161 0.55 -8.54 -17.23
CA GLU A 161 0.62 -9.53 -18.31
C GLU A 161 0.58 -8.89 -19.70
N ARG A 162 -0.31 -7.91 -19.91
CA ARG A 162 -0.39 -7.16 -21.19
C ARG A 162 0.89 -6.36 -21.46
N VAL A 163 1.46 -5.74 -20.43
CA VAL A 163 2.73 -5.00 -20.56
C VAL A 163 3.87 -5.95 -20.91
N GLU A 164 3.97 -7.09 -20.24
CA GLU A 164 5.02 -8.07 -20.49
C GLU A 164 4.89 -8.70 -21.89
N TYR A 165 3.68 -9.05 -22.31
CA TYR A 165 3.41 -9.52 -23.66
C TYR A 165 3.86 -8.50 -24.73
N ARG A 166 3.55 -7.21 -24.53
CA ARG A 166 3.98 -6.14 -25.45
C ARG A 166 5.50 -5.99 -25.49
N LYS A 167 6.18 -6.10 -24.35
CA LYS A 167 7.65 -6.08 -24.30
C LYS A 167 8.23 -7.23 -25.11
N VAL A 168 7.75 -8.47 -24.90
CA VAL A 168 8.20 -9.65 -25.65
C VAL A 168 7.94 -9.52 -27.16
N GLN A 169 6.81 -8.95 -27.55
CA GLN A 169 6.52 -8.70 -28.97
C GLN A 169 7.45 -7.63 -29.56
N THR A 170 7.71 -6.56 -28.82
CA THR A 170 8.60 -5.48 -29.24
C THR A 170 10.03 -6.00 -29.42
N THR A 171 10.55 -6.75 -28.45
CA THR A 171 11.90 -7.34 -28.54
C THR A 171 12.01 -8.34 -29.69
N LYS A 172 10.99 -9.16 -29.95
CA LYS A 172 10.95 -10.05 -31.13
C LYS A 172 10.96 -9.27 -32.43
N GLN A 173 10.17 -8.20 -32.54
CA GLN A 173 10.13 -7.35 -33.74
C GLN A 173 11.47 -6.61 -33.96
N GLU A 174 12.09 -6.10 -32.91
CA GLU A 174 13.40 -5.46 -32.98
C GLU A 174 14.48 -6.45 -33.38
N ALA A 175 14.49 -7.66 -32.82
CA ALA A 175 15.41 -8.72 -33.21
C ALA A 175 15.23 -9.13 -34.69
N ALA A 176 13.98 -9.26 -35.16
CA ALA A 176 13.67 -9.54 -36.56
C ALA A 176 14.13 -8.41 -37.48
N ARG A 177 13.92 -7.14 -37.11
CA ARG A 177 14.40 -5.97 -37.85
C ARG A 177 15.92 -5.94 -37.91
N ALA A 178 16.60 -6.17 -36.79
CA ALA A 178 18.06 -6.22 -36.72
C ALA A 178 18.64 -7.39 -37.54
N ALA A 179 17.98 -8.55 -37.56
CA ALA A 179 18.37 -9.68 -38.41
C ALA A 179 18.19 -9.34 -39.91
N CYS A 180 17.06 -8.73 -40.27
CA CYS A 180 16.80 -8.26 -41.64
C CYS A 180 17.84 -7.22 -42.07
N GLU A 181 18.18 -6.25 -41.21
CA GLU A 181 19.16 -5.22 -41.51
C GLU A 181 20.58 -5.79 -41.67
N ARG A 182 20.96 -6.76 -40.82
CA ARG A 182 22.24 -7.48 -40.96
C ARG A 182 22.33 -8.23 -42.29
N SER A 183 21.30 -8.99 -42.65
CA SER A 183 21.24 -9.70 -43.93
C SER A 183 21.30 -8.75 -45.12
N ILE A 184 20.58 -7.63 -45.04
CA ILE A 184 20.63 -6.57 -46.06
C ILE A 184 22.06 -6.02 -46.21
N LYS A 185 22.72 -5.71 -45.08
CA LYS A 185 24.08 -5.17 -45.08
C LYS A 185 25.06 -6.14 -45.72
N GLU A 186 25.00 -7.41 -45.33
CA GLU A 186 25.85 -8.48 -45.89
C GLU A 186 25.66 -8.61 -47.41
N LYS A 187 24.40 -8.70 -47.89
CA LYS A 187 24.10 -8.81 -49.33
C LYS A 187 24.51 -7.57 -50.13
N SER A 188 24.40 -6.38 -49.54
CA SER A 188 24.79 -5.13 -50.21
C SER A 188 26.30 -4.98 -50.36
N GLN A 189 27.09 -5.58 -49.45
CA GLN A 189 28.55 -5.50 -49.44
C GLN A 189 29.23 -6.56 -50.32
N CYS A 190 28.53 -7.63 -50.73
CA CYS A 190 29.10 -8.62 -51.66
C CYS A 190 29.38 -8.00 -53.05
N PRO A 191 30.48 -8.42 -53.73
CA PRO A 191 30.73 -8.07 -55.13
C PRO A 191 29.56 -8.44 -56.03
N LEU A 192 29.28 -7.64 -57.06
CA LEU A 192 28.09 -7.76 -57.94
C LEU A 192 27.89 -9.19 -58.48
N GLU A 193 28.98 -9.88 -58.82
CA GLU A 193 28.99 -11.25 -59.36
C GLU A 193 28.50 -12.32 -58.37
N LYS A 194 28.55 -12.03 -57.05
CA LYS A 194 28.16 -12.97 -55.97
C LYS A 194 26.97 -12.47 -55.15
N ARG A 195 26.29 -11.40 -55.56
CA ARG A 195 25.16 -10.83 -54.82
C ARG A 195 23.95 -11.73 -54.87
N LYS A 196 23.57 -12.27 -53.70
CA LYS A 196 22.30 -12.99 -53.53
C LYS A 196 21.10 -12.05 -53.68
N LYS A 197 19.98 -12.55 -54.21
CA LYS A 197 18.73 -11.79 -54.32
C LYS A 197 18.19 -11.43 -52.93
N PHE A 198 17.69 -10.21 -52.80
CA PHE A 198 16.95 -9.77 -51.62
C PHE A 198 15.59 -10.49 -51.55
N MET A 199 15.24 -10.99 -50.37
CA MET A 199 13.94 -11.58 -50.03
C MET A 199 12.86 -10.48 -50.05
N PRO A 200 11.57 -10.82 -50.23
CA PRO A 200 10.49 -9.83 -50.29
C PRO A 200 10.46 -8.88 -49.08
N GLU A 201 10.67 -9.41 -47.87
CA GLU A 201 10.70 -8.68 -46.60
C GLU A 201 11.88 -7.68 -46.54
N GLU A 202 13.06 -8.11 -47.00
CA GLU A 202 14.26 -7.27 -47.05
C GLU A 202 14.10 -6.13 -48.06
N ARG A 203 13.45 -6.38 -49.21
CA ARG A 203 13.16 -5.34 -50.21
C ARG A 203 12.20 -4.31 -49.66
N SER A 204 11.11 -4.77 -49.02
CA SER A 204 10.13 -3.87 -48.39
C SER A 204 10.80 -3.01 -47.31
N HIS A 205 11.63 -3.62 -46.46
CA HIS A 205 12.41 -2.90 -45.46
C HIS A 205 13.38 -1.90 -46.10
N TRP A 206 14.10 -2.28 -47.16
CA TRP A 206 15.03 -1.40 -47.88
C TRP A 206 14.32 -0.18 -48.46
N VAL A 207 13.20 -0.37 -49.15
CA VAL A 207 12.42 0.74 -49.73
C VAL A 207 11.91 1.66 -48.63
N LYS A 208 11.43 1.09 -47.51
CA LYS A 208 10.93 1.87 -46.37
C LYS A 208 12.01 2.72 -45.70
N THR A 209 13.22 2.18 -45.51
CA THR A 209 14.30 2.88 -44.78
C THR A 209 15.17 3.76 -45.67
N ARG A 210 15.34 3.41 -46.95
CA ARG A 210 16.26 4.09 -47.88
C ARG A 210 15.57 4.82 -49.04
N GLY A 211 14.24 4.72 -49.17
CA GLY A 211 13.46 5.42 -50.19
C GLY A 211 13.75 5.03 -51.65
N THR A 212 14.52 3.97 -51.88
CA THR A 212 14.99 3.54 -53.21
C THR A 212 14.78 2.04 -53.40
N GLN A 213 14.77 1.56 -54.64
CA GLN A 213 14.71 0.11 -54.92
C GLN A 213 16.11 -0.51 -54.73
N PRO A 214 16.23 -1.68 -54.10
CA PRO A 214 17.51 -2.38 -54.00
C PRO A 214 17.98 -2.87 -55.38
N HIS A 215 19.30 -2.92 -55.60
CA HIS A 215 19.88 -3.43 -56.85
C HIS A 215 19.40 -4.86 -57.14
N LYS A 216 19.09 -5.15 -58.41
CA LYS A 216 18.74 -6.51 -58.84
C LYS A 216 20.01 -7.36 -58.80
N GLY A 217 20.05 -8.36 -57.93
CA GLY A 217 21.09 -9.40 -57.97
C GLY A 217 20.89 -10.29 -59.19
N ASN A 218 22.00 -10.79 -59.77
CA ASN A 218 21.98 -11.77 -60.86
C ASN A 218 21.28 -13.07 -60.41
#